data_AF-R7KUK1-F1
#
_entry.id   AF-R7KUK1-F1
#
_cell.length_a   1.000
_cell.length_b   1.000
_cell.length_c   1.000
_cell.angle_alpha   90.00
_cell.angle_beta   90.00
_cell.angle_gamma   90.00
#
_symmetry.space_group_name_H-M   'P 1'
#
loop_
_entity.id
_entity.type
_entity.pdbx_description
1 polymer ?
#
loop_
_entity_poly.entity_id
_entity_poly.type
_entity_poly.pdbx_seq_one_letter_code
_entity_poly.pdbx_strand_id
1 'polypeptide(L)'
;MSNTLKLRLFICGVILIIAGIACAGDSLAQKREMAKGMMDFNEMQASDFYKGQYVQGELLELWDEFAYMEEYTETALGRKTNSRVSAHYYIMPLQTSYENGTPVFAAVCLKNVTQISAAEQMINEMNDYWDEESDGLYTSIPITGKVSVLDDELKQYFYEWLMYGDEESSTSDYDQFVCPYIITAVQPNSSSSTLSMGVVMTLIGAVLVGAVVFVTIKSKREAGKDMSPQAVQYGDVPYPEQDSTLMNDMAKLHQPEDNADEFFNRPIKPHEKSDSDNGLGIGIDDK
;
A
#
# COMPACT_ATOMS: atom_id res chain seq x y z
N MET A 1 -25.02 15.86 12.61
CA MET A 1 -24.16 15.52 11.45
C MET A 1 -24.99 14.69 10.45
N SER A 2 -25.09 15.13 9.20
CA SER A 2 -25.88 14.40 8.17
C SER A 2 -25.33 13.00 7.92
N ASN A 3 -26.20 12.02 7.63
CA ASN A 3 -25.81 10.66 7.27
C ASN A 3 -24.88 10.63 6.05
N THR A 4 -25.06 11.55 5.10
CA THR A 4 -24.19 11.69 3.92
C THR A 4 -22.78 12.16 4.29
N LEU A 5 -22.63 13.01 5.31
CA LEU A 5 -21.34 13.50 5.80
C LEU A 5 -20.59 12.41 6.60
N LYS A 6 -21.32 11.64 7.43
CA LYS A 6 -20.74 10.48 8.15
C LYS A 6 -20.20 9.42 7.18
N LEU A 7 -20.96 9.11 6.13
CA LEU A 7 -20.57 8.14 5.11
C LEU A 7 -19.31 8.59 4.34
N ARG A 8 -19.25 9.87 3.94
CA ARG A 8 -18.07 10.43 3.25
C ARG A 8 -16.81 10.40 4.13
N LEU A 9 -16.93 10.78 5.40
CA LEU A 9 -15.79 10.74 6.33
C LEU A 9 -15.32 9.32 6.62
N PHE A 10 -16.25 8.36 6.71
CA PHE A 10 -15.91 6.95 6.84
C PHE A 10 -15.17 6.42 5.62
N ILE A 11 -15.65 6.70 4.40
CA ILE A 11 -15.00 6.29 3.15
C ILE A 11 -13.60 6.91 3.04
N CYS A 12 -13.46 8.23 3.28
CA CYS A 12 -12.15 8.88 3.28
C CYS A 12 -11.20 8.27 4.31
N GLY A 13 -11.68 7.96 5.52
CA GLY A 13 -10.89 7.31 6.55
C GLY A 13 -10.39 5.93 6.14
N VAL A 14 -11.25 5.12 5.51
CA VAL A 14 -10.87 3.79 4.99
C VAL A 14 -9.83 3.90 3.87
N ILE A 15 -10.01 4.83 2.93
CA ILE A 15 -9.04 5.05 1.83
C ILE A 15 -7.67 5.46 2.39
N LEU A 16 -7.63 6.35 3.39
CA LEU A 16 -6.39 6.77 4.04
C LEU A 16 -5.69 5.62 4.78
N ILE A 17 -6.45 4.71 5.40
CA ILE A 17 -5.89 3.51 6.05
C ILE A 17 -5.27 2.58 4.99
N ILE A 18 -5.99 2.31 3.89
CA ILE A 18 -5.49 1.43 2.82
C ILE A 18 -4.23 2.01 2.18
N ALA A 19 -4.23 3.30 1.86
CA ALA A 19 -3.06 3.99 1.33
C ALA A 19 -1.89 4.00 2.34
N GLY A 20 -2.18 4.24 3.63
CA GLY A 20 -1.17 4.20 4.70
C GLY A 20 -0.52 2.83 4.85
N ILE A 21 -1.30 1.75 4.80
CA ILE A 21 -0.81 0.37 4.85
C ILE A 21 0.04 0.04 3.62
N ALA A 22 -0.37 0.46 2.42
CA ALA A 22 0.41 0.26 1.20
C ALA A 22 1.79 0.96 1.28
N CYS A 23 1.81 2.23 1.70
CA CYS A 23 3.06 2.98 1.91
C CYS A 23 3.96 2.35 3.00
N ALA A 24 3.37 1.83 4.07
CA ALA A 24 4.10 1.11 5.11
C ALA A 24 4.66 -0.23 4.59
N GLY A 25 3.91 -0.94 3.74
CA GLY A 25 4.34 -2.17 3.08
C GLY A 25 5.56 -1.96 2.18
N ASP A 26 5.52 -0.95 1.31
CA ASP A 26 6.62 -0.63 0.39
C ASP A 26 7.90 -0.24 1.14
N SER A 27 7.77 0.49 2.24
CA SER A 27 8.93 0.90 3.05
C SER A 27 9.51 -0.26 3.89
N LEU A 28 8.67 -1.18 4.37
CA LEU A 28 9.12 -2.43 4.99
C LEU A 28 9.82 -3.35 3.98
N ALA A 29 9.28 -3.46 2.77
CA ALA A 29 9.91 -4.21 1.67
C ALA A 29 11.27 -3.61 1.31
N GLN A 30 11.37 -2.29 1.18
CA GLN A 30 12.64 -1.58 0.98
C GLN A 30 13.66 -1.91 2.08
N LYS A 31 13.27 -1.79 3.36
CA LYS A 31 14.17 -2.11 4.48
C LYS A 31 14.62 -3.57 4.48
N ARG A 32 13.73 -4.49 4.12
CA ARG A 32 14.04 -5.92 4.05
C ARG A 32 15.02 -6.22 2.93
N GLU A 33 14.82 -5.65 1.74
CA GLU A 33 15.75 -5.84 0.61
C GLU A 33 17.11 -5.21 0.90
N MET A 34 17.17 -3.99 1.45
CA MET A 34 18.44 -3.38 1.85
C MET A 34 19.16 -4.18 2.96
N ALA A 35 18.42 -4.88 3.83
CA ALA A 35 18.99 -5.72 4.88
C ALA A 35 19.55 -7.07 4.36
N LYS A 36 19.20 -7.51 3.14
CA LYS A 36 19.79 -8.70 2.51
C LYS A 36 21.23 -8.49 2.05
N GLY A 37 21.73 -7.26 2.11
CA GLY A 37 22.99 -6.85 1.50
C GLY A 37 22.73 -6.36 0.07
N MET A 38 23.26 -5.18 -0.24
CA MET A 38 23.17 -4.61 -1.58
C MET A 38 24.34 -5.16 -2.40
N MET A 39 24.02 -5.78 -3.55
CA MET A 39 25.05 -6.22 -4.49
C MET A 39 25.67 -5.02 -5.19
N ASP A 40 26.95 -5.14 -5.53
CA ASP A 40 27.66 -4.15 -6.33
C ASP A 40 27.30 -4.30 -7.81
N PHE A 41 26.62 -3.31 -8.41
CA PHE A 41 26.24 -3.40 -9.82
C PHE A 41 27.44 -3.35 -10.77
N ASN A 42 28.62 -2.93 -10.30
CA ASN A 42 29.86 -3.02 -11.08
C ASN A 42 30.33 -4.47 -11.28
N GLU A 43 29.88 -5.40 -10.41
CA GLU A 43 30.21 -6.83 -10.47
C GLU A 43 29.06 -7.70 -10.97
N MET A 44 27.95 -7.10 -11.39
CA MET A 44 26.73 -7.82 -11.82
C MET A 44 26.65 -7.97 -13.34
N GLN A 45 26.17 -9.13 -13.78
CA GLN A 45 25.72 -9.37 -15.15
C GLN A 45 24.24 -8.97 -15.30
N ALA A 46 23.78 -8.77 -16.53
CA ALA A 46 22.38 -8.40 -16.80
C ALA A 46 21.36 -9.40 -16.21
N SER A 47 21.72 -10.68 -16.14
CA SER A 47 20.90 -11.76 -15.56
C SER A 47 20.77 -11.70 -14.04
N ASP A 48 21.66 -10.99 -13.35
CA ASP A 48 21.69 -10.92 -11.89
C ASP A 48 20.68 -9.90 -11.34
N PHE A 49 20.19 -9.00 -12.20
CA PHE A 49 19.20 -8.01 -11.85
C PHE A 49 17.80 -8.63 -11.74
N TYR A 50 17.04 -8.19 -10.74
CA TYR A 50 15.63 -8.48 -10.63
C TYR A 50 14.82 -7.31 -10.06
N LYS A 51 13.54 -7.25 -10.42
CA LYS A 51 12.64 -6.18 -10.00
C LYS A 51 12.55 -6.09 -8.48
N GLY A 52 12.74 -4.87 -7.95
CA GLY A 52 12.63 -4.56 -6.52
C GLY A 52 13.93 -4.73 -5.73
N GLN A 53 14.99 -5.24 -6.37
CA GLN A 53 16.32 -5.30 -5.78
C GLN A 53 16.87 -3.90 -5.47
N TYR A 54 17.70 -3.82 -4.43
CA TYR A 54 18.54 -2.66 -4.16
C TYR A 54 19.99 -3.02 -4.45
N VAL A 55 20.64 -2.17 -5.24
CA VAL A 55 22.04 -2.30 -5.64
C VAL A 55 22.81 -1.07 -5.18
N GLN A 56 24.12 -1.23 -5.02
CA GLN A 56 25.05 -0.15 -4.77
C GLN A 56 26.20 -0.23 -5.77
N GLY A 57 27.00 0.81 -5.91
CA GLY A 57 28.17 0.80 -6.78
C GLY A 57 28.52 2.21 -7.22
N GLU A 58 29.49 2.31 -8.11
CA GLU A 58 29.98 3.55 -8.68
C GLU A 58 29.69 3.59 -10.19
N LEU A 59 29.04 4.65 -10.65
CA LEU A 59 29.00 4.95 -12.08
C LEU A 59 30.42 5.37 -12.45
N LEU A 60 31.05 4.57 -13.31
CA LEU A 60 32.42 4.80 -13.80
C LEU A 60 32.42 5.38 -15.22
N GLU A 61 31.34 5.14 -15.96
CA GLU A 61 31.13 5.63 -17.31
C GLU A 61 29.64 5.74 -17.62
N LEU A 62 29.30 6.76 -18.41
CA LEU A 62 28.00 6.97 -19.02
C LEU A 62 28.25 7.41 -20.46
N TRP A 63 27.54 6.79 -21.41
CA TRP A 63 27.77 7.05 -22.83
C TRP A 63 26.91 8.22 -23.32
N ASP A 64 25.66 8.30 -22.89
CA ASP A 64 24.77 9.38 -23.28
C ASP A 64 23.54 9.50 -22.36
N GLU A 65 22.82 10.61 -22.49
CA GLU A 65 21.46 10.80 -22.01
C GLU A 65 20.46 10.48 -23.14
N PHE A 66 19.60 9.47 -22.94
CA PHE A 66 18.65 9.04 -23.97
C PHE A 66 17.23 9.57 -23.74
N ALA A 67 16.90 9.97 -22.51
CA ALA A 67 15.59 10.52 -22.18
C ALA A 67 15.63 11.39 -20.93
N TYR A 68 14.62 12.26 -20.78
CA TYR A 68 14.35 13.00 -19.55
C TYR A 68 12.85 13.12 -19.29
N MET A 69 12.47 13.24 -18.02
CA MET A 69 11.09 13.44 -17.60
C MET A 69 10.84 14.89 -17.22
N GLU A 70 9.99 15.57 -17.96
CA GLU A 70 9.55 16.94 -17.68
C GLU A 70 8.21 16.93 -16.94
N GLU A 71 8.18 17.49 -15.73
CA GLU A 71 6.92 17.80 -15.03
C GLU A 71 6.48 19.22 -15.39
N TYR A 72 5.25 19.39 -15.87
CA TYR A 72 4.68 20.71 -16.17
C TYR A 72 3.20 20.79 -15.76
N THR A 73 2.74 22.01 -15.50
CA THR A 73 1.31 22.29 -15.31
C THR A 73 0.71 22.77 -16.62
N GLU A 74 -0.29 22.05 -17.11
CA GLU A 74 -1.07 22.47 -18.28
C GLU A 74 -2.27 23.32 -17.84
N THR A 75 -2.35 24.54 -18.36
CA THR A 75 -3.54 25.38 -18.15
C THR A 75 -4.72 24.86 -18.96
N ALA A 76 -5.95 25.22 -18.58
CA ALA A 76 -7.17 24.82 -19.31
C ALA A 76 -7.21 25.26 -20.80
N LEU A 77 -6.27 26.09 -21.24
CA LEU A 77 -6.09 26.54 -22.63
C LEU A 77 -4.92 25.82 -23.35
N GLY A 78 -4.39 24.73 -22.79
CA GLY A 78 -3.32 23.92 -23.38
C GLY A 78 -1.91 24.53 -23.27
N ARG A 79 -1.75 25.63 -22.53
CA ARG A 79 -0.44 26.26 -22.35
C ARG A 79 0.32 25.59 -21.21
N LYS A 80 1.51 25.07 -21.51
CA LYS A 80 2.48 24.54 -20.53
C LYS A 80 3.04 25.68 -19.66
N THR A 81 3.04 25.50 -18.36
CA THR A 81 3.57 26.43 -17.35
C THR A 81 4.30 25.65 -16.24
N ASN A 82 5.27 26.25 -15.56
CA ASN A 82 6.04 25.61 -14.48
C ASN A 82 6.70 24.28 -14.90
N SER A 83 7.31 24.25 -16.08
CA SER A 83 8.09 23.10 -16.53
C SER A 83 9.34 22.94 -15.65
N ARG A 84 9.63 21.71 -15.25
CA ARG A 84 10.86 21.31 -14.58
C ARG A 84 11.24 19.89 -15.00
N VAL A 85 12.50 19.70 -15.38
CA VAL A 85 13.04 18.35 -15.53
C VAL A 85 13.19 17.71 -14.15
N SER A 86 12.55 16.55 -13.99
CA SER A 86 12.38 15.83 -12.72
C SER A 86 13.24 14.57 -12.63
N ALA A 87 13.68 14.05 -13.79
CA ALA A 87 14.56 12.89 -13.90
C ALA A 87 15.29 12.90 -15.25
N HIS A 88 16.53 12.43 -15.25
CA HIS A 88 17.34 12.18 -16.45
C HIS A 88 17.68 10.69 -16.53
N TYR A 89 17.73 10.17 -17.74
CA TYR A 89 17.92 8.75 -18.04
C TYR A 89 19.15 8.56 -18.93
N TYR A 90 20.10 7.78 -18.42
CA TYR A 90 21.42 7.60 -19.03
C TYR A 90 21.70 6.15 -19.40
N ILE A 91 22.62 5.99 -20.35
CA ILE A 91 23.11 4.71 -20.84
C ILE A 91 24.41 4.36 -20.12
N MET A 92 24.38 3.28 -19.36
CA MET A 92 25.50 2.77 -18.58
C MET A 92 25.90 1.38 -19.08
N PRO A 93 27.10 1.18 -19.63
CA PRO A 93 27.60 -0.17 -19.89
C PRO A 93 27.84 -0.95 -18.59
N LEU A 94 27.48 -2.22 -18.60
CA LEU A 94 27.79 -3.14 -17.51
C LEU A 94 29.27 -3.55 -17.62
N GLN A 95 30.06 -3.28 -16.58
CA GLN A 95 31.49 -3.56 -16.58
C GLN A 95 31.81 -5.04 -16.86
N THR A 96 30.99 -5.93 -16.32
CA THR A 96 31.10 -7.38 -16.51
C THR A 96 30.81 -7.85 -17.94
N SER A 97 30.18 -7.02 -18.77
CA SER A 97 29.88 -7.35 -20.17
C SER A 97 31.11 -7.28 -21.07
N TYR A 98 32.10 -6.43 -20.72
CA TYR A 98 33.37 -6.36 -21.44
C TYR A 98 34.17 -7.66 -21.35
N GLU A 99 34.05 -8.40 -20.24
CA GLU A 99 34.70 -9.71 -20.08
C GLU A 99 34.18 -10.75 -21.07
N ASN A 100 32.90 -10.62 -21.47
CA ASN A 100 32.23 -11.53 -22.39
C ASN A 100 32.34 -11.09 -23.86
N GLY A 101 33.02 -9.96 -24.13
CA GLY A 101 33.26 -9.43 -25.48
C GLY A 101 32.03 -8.89 -26.20
N THR A 102 30.87 -8.84 -25.54
CA THR A 102 29.62 -8.28 -26.09
C THR A 102 29.10 -7.26 -25.08
N PRO A 103 29.12 -5.95 -25.39
CA PRO A 103 28.73 -4.92 -24.44
C PRO A 103 27.23 -5.01 -24.15
N VAL A 104 26.86 -4.97 -22.87
CA VAL A 104 25.45 -4.91 -22.45
C VAL A 104 25.25 -3.63 -21.65
N PHE A 105 24.22 -2.89 -21.99
CA PHE A 105 23.92 -1.58 -21.42
C PHE A 105 22.69 -1.64 -20.52
N ALA A 106 22.76 -0.96 -19.39
CA ALA A 106 21.66 -0.75 -18.47
C ALA A 106 21.26 0.73 -18.44
N ALA A 107 19.97 0.98 -18.19
CA ALA A 107 19.48 2.33 -17.98
C ALA A 107 19.72 2.76 -16.53
N VAL A 108 20.13 4.01 -16.34
CA VAL A 108 20.28 4.63 -15.01
C VAL A 108 19.45 5.91 -14.95
N CYS A 109 18.62 6.04 -13.91
CA CYS A 109 17.83 7.25 -13.67
C CYS A 109 18.43 8.07 -12.52
N LEU A 110 18.80 9.32 -12.81
CA LEU A 110 19.28 10.29 -11.82
C LEU A 110 18.27 11.43 -11.67
N LYS A 111 18.01 11.82 -10.42
CA LYS A 111 17.09 12.92 -10.07
C LYS A 111 17.77 14.02 -9.26
N ASN A 112 18.96 13.74 -8.73
CA ASN A 112 19.70 14.67 -7.91
C ASN A 112 20.55 15.58 -8.81
N VAL A 113 20.39 16.90 -8.67
CA VAL A 113 21.08 17.89 -9.51
C VAL A 113 22.61 17.72 -9.49
N THR A 114 23.20 17.40 -8.35
CA THR A 114 24.65 17.18 -8.25
C THR A 114 25.09 15.93 -9.01
N GLN A 115 24.31 14.85 -8.94
CA GLN A 115 24.58 13.64 -9.71
C GLN A 115 24.37 13.87 -11.22
N ILE A 116 23.36 14.66 -11.60
CA ILE A 116 23.09 15.05 -13.00
C ILE A 116 24.27 15.85 -13.56
N SER A 117 24.74 16.89 -12.86
CA SER A 117 25.90 17.67 -13.31
C SER A 117 27.18 16.82 -13.40
N ALA A 118 27.37 15.86 -12.49
CA ALA A 118 28.49 14.92 -12.60
C ALA A 118 28.34 13.95 -13.77
N ALA A 119 27.10 13.53 -14.10
CA ALA A 119 26.83 12.68 -15.25
C ALA A 119 27.13 13.41 -16.57
N GLU A 120 26.74 14.68 -16.69
CA GLU A 120 27.11 15.52 -17.83
C GLU A 120 28.63 15.64 -17.99
N GLN A 121 29.36 15.82 -16.89
CA GLN A 121 30.82 15.83 -16.92
C GLN A 121 31.39 14.48 -17.38
N MET A 122 30.85 13.37 -16.86
CA MET A 122 31.28 12.01 -17.23
C MET A 122 31.06 11.71 -18.71
N ILE A 123 29.95 12.16 -19.31
CA ILE A 123 29.68 12.02 -20.75
C ILE A 123 30.68 12.84 -21.57
N ASN A 124 30.99 14.08 -21.15
CA ASN A 124 32.00 14.89 -21.83
C ASN A 124 33.39 14.23 -21.76
N GLU A 125 33.79 13.72 -20.59
CA GLU A 125 35.04 12.96 -20.44
C GLU A 125 35.08 11.71 -21.33
N MET A 126 33.94 11.03 -21.51
CA MET A 126 33.82 9.88 -22.41
C MET A 126 33.98 10.28 -23.88
N ASN A 127 33.35 11.38 -24.29
CA ASN A 127 33.49 11.90 -25.65
C ASN A 127 34.93 12.32 -25.93
N ASP A 128 35.56 13.05 -25.01
CA ASP A 128 36.97 13.45 -25.12
C ASP A 128 37.90 12.22 -25.18
N TYR A 129 37.59 11.16 -24.43
CA TYR A 129 38.33 9.90 -24.49
C TYR A 129 38.19 9.20 -25.85
N TRP A 130 37.00 9.17 -26.44
CA TRP A 130 36.75 8.60 -27.76
C TRP A 130 37.39 9.40 -28.90
N ASP A 131 37.43 10.73 -28.78
CA ASP A 131 38.06 11.62 -29.76
C ASP A 131 39.59 11.71 -29.59
N GLU A 132 40.18 10.89 -28.70
CA GLU A 132 41.61 10.88 -28.35
C GLU A 132 42.12 12.24 -27.79
N GLU A 133 41.21 13.06 -27.26
CA GLU A 133 41.49 14.36 -26.64
C GLU A 133 41.82 14.25 -25.14
N SER A 134 41.48 13.11 -24.52
CA SER A 134 41.78 12.78 -23.11
C SER A 134 42.40 11.39 -22.97
N ASP A 135 43.29 11.23 -21.97
CA ASP A 135 43.95 9.96 -21.62
C ASP A 135 43.23 9.17 -20.52
N GLY A 136 42.08 9.65 -20.03
CA GLY A 136 41.34 8.93 -19.01
C GLY A 136 39.94 9.46 -18.69
N LEU A 137 39.22 8.63 -17.92
CA LEU A 137 37.93 8.93 -17.29
C LEU A 137 38.20 9.17 -15.79
N TYR A 138 37.71 10.28 -15.25
CA TYR A 138 38.10 10.76 -13.92
C TYR A 138 36.91 10.89 -12.98
N THR A 139 35.75 11.22 -13.53
CA THR A 139 34.52 11.39 -12.78
C THR A 139 33.94 10.03 -12.41
N SER A 140 33.54 9.87 -11.15
CA SER A 140 32.77 8.72 -10.67
C SER A 140 31.60 9.21 -9.81
N ILE A 141 30.48 8.48 -9.87
CA ILE A 141 29.27 8.84 -9.12
C ILE A 141 28.83 7.63 -8.28
N PRO A 142 29.06 7.64 -6.96
CA PRO A 142 28.56 6.58 -6.10
C PRO A 142 27.03 6.67 -6.02
N ILE A 143 26.35 5.56 -6.29
CA ILE A 143 24.89 5.48 -6.20
C ILE A 143 24.45 4.27 -5.40
N THR A 144 23.35 4.45 -4.66
CA THR A 144 22.48 3.36 -4.26
C THR A 144 21.24 3.43 -5.14
N GLY A 145 20.85 2.32 -5.75
CA GLY A 145 19.78 2.28 -6.73
C GLY A 145 18.70 1.27 -6.39
N LYS A 146 17.46 1.60 -6.73
CA LYS A 146 16.35 0.63 -6.77
C LYS A 146 16.19 0.14 -8.20
N VAL A 147 16.16 -1.18 -8.37
CA VAL A 147 15.98 -1.84 -9.67
C VAL A 147 14.49 -1.98 -9.98
N SER A 148 14.09 -1.54 -11.16
CA SER A 148 12.77 -1.83 -11.74
C SER A 148 12.91 -2.31 -13.17
N VAL A 149 11.84 -2.88 -13.72
CA VAL A 149 11.79 -3.23 -15.15
C VAL A 149 11.82 -1.92 -15.95
N LEU A 150 12.61 -1.89 -17.03
CA LEU A 150 12.62 -0.80 -17.99
C LEU A 150 11.27 -0.80 -18.71
N ASP A 151 10.51 0.29 -18.60
CA ASP A 151 9.20 0.39 -19.24
C ASP A 151 9.32 0.47 -20.77
N ASP A 152 8.28 0.06 -21.48
CA ASP A 152 8.30 -0.06 -22.94
C ASP A 152 8.58 1.27 -23.65
N GLU A 153 8.16 2.40 -23.07
CA GLU A 153 8.37 3.74 -23.64
C GLU A 153 9.84 4.16 -23.51
N LEU A 154 10.42 4.08 -22.30
CA LEU A 154 11.86 4.31 -22.11
C LEU A 154 12.70 3.31 -22.91
N LYS A 155 12.25 2.06 -23.01
CA LYS A 155 12.93 1.03 -23.80
C LYS A 155 12.97 1.42 -25.28
N GLN A 156 11.91 2.03 -25.81
CA GLN A 156 11.90 2.54 -27.18
C GLN A 156 12.98 3.62 -27.38
N TYR A 157 13.04 4.63 -26.50
CA TYR A 157 14.07 5.66 -26.59
C TYR A 157 15.49 5.11 -26.46
N PHE A 158 15.67 4.07 -25.64
CA PHE A 158 16.93 3.35 -25.54
C PHE A 158 17.32 2.70 -26.88
N TYR A 159 16.40 1.99 -27.53
CA TYR A 159 16.67 1.41 -28.85
C TYR A 159 16.93 2.45 -29.92
N GLU A 160 16.21 3.58 -29.91
CA GLU A 160 16.44 4.68 -30.86
C GLU A 160 17.88 5.19 -30.76
N TRP A 161 18.43 5.25 -29.55
CA TRP A 161 19.85 5.58 -29.37
C TRP A 161 20.79 4.47 -29.88
N LEU A 162 20.53 3.21 -29.56
CA LEU A 162 21.38 2.09 -30.00
C LEU A 162 21.40 1.92 -31.53
N MET A 163 20.29 2.25 -32.18
CA MET A 163 20.11 2.18 -33.63
C MET A 163 20.57 3.46 -34.33
N TYR A 164 21.10 4.45 -33.61
CA TYR A 164 21.50 5.71 -34.21
C TYR A 164 22.58 5.48 -35.28
N GLY A 165 22.23 5.75 -36.54
CA GLY A 165 23.10 5.51 -37.70
C GLY A 165 22.91 4.15 -38.40
N ASP A 166 21.99 3.30 -37.92
CA ASP A 166 21.64 2.01 -38.53
C ASP A 166 20.13 1.88 -38.75
N GLU A 167 19.65 2.48 -39.85
CA GLU A 167 18.23 2.56 -40.20
C GLU A 167 17.63 1.24 -40.74
N GLU A 168 18.46 0.24 -41.07
CA GLU A 168 18.02 -1.02 -41.68
C GLU A 168 17.79 -2.14 -40.65
N SER A 169 18.27 -1.96 -39.43
CA SER A 169 18.20 -2.95 -38.36
C SER A 169 16.86 -2.91 -37.59
N SER A 170 16.47 -4.04 -37.00
CA SER A 170 15.28 -4.15 -36.17
C SER A 170 15.63 -4.08 -34.68
N THR A 171 14.69 -3.65 -33.83
CA THR A 171 14.93 -3.61 -32.37
C THR A 171 15.32 -4.97 -31.79
N SER A 172 14.85 -6.08 -32.37
CA SER A 172 15.22 -7.44 -31.92
C SER A 172 16.70 -7.76 -32.12
N ASP A 173 17.38 -7.11 -33.06
CA ASP A 173 18.82 -7.31 -33.29
C ASP A 173 19.65 -6.72 -32.13
N TYR A 174 19.05 -5.79 -31.38
CA TYR A 174 19.67 -5.09 -30.26
C TYR A 174 19.26 -5.61 -28.87
N ASP A 175 18.31 -6.54 -28.79
CA ASP A 175 17.84 -7.11 -27.51
C ASP A 175 19.00 -7.67 -26.66
N GLN A 176 20.00 -8.25 -27.30
CA GLN A 176 21.18 -8.81 -26.64
C GLN A 176 22.07 -7.76 -25.95
N PHE A 177 22.00 -6.50 -26.37
CA PHE A 177 22.79 -5.42 -25.81
C PHE A 177 22.03 -4.65 -24.72
N VAL A 178 20.76 -4.96 -24.46
CA VAL A 178 19.90 -4.21 -23.53
C VAL A 178 19.62 -5.03 -22.27
N CYS A 179 20.01 -4.50 -21.12
CA CYS A 179 19.53 -4.97 -19.84
C CYS A 179 18.04 -4.58 -19.68
N PRO A 180 17.14 -5.54 -19.35
CA PRO A 180 15.70 -5.26 -19.25
C PRO A 180 15.32 -4.47 -17.98
N TYR A 181 16.30 -3.99 -17.23
CA TYR A 181 16.11 -3.31 -15.96
C TYR A 181 16.73 -1.92 -15.97
N ILE A 182 16.15 -1.05 -15.14
CA ILE A 182 16.61 0.30 -14.88
C ILE A 182 16.99 0.45 -13.40
N ILE A 183 18.12 1.10 -13.15
CA ILE A 183 18.59 1.45 -11.82
C ILE A 183 18.19 2.90 -11.54
N THR A 184 17.23 3.12 -10.64
CA THR A 184 16.86 4.47 -10.21
C THR A 184 17.65 4.84 -8.96
N ALA A 185 18.49 5.87 -9.04
CA ALA A 185 19.24 6.35 -7.89
C ALA A 185 18.29 6.82 -6.78
N VAL A 186 18.51 6.28 -5.57
CA VAL A 186 17.73 6.60 -4.36
C VAL A 186 18.65 7.17 -3.30
N GLN A 187 18.18 8.19 -2.59
CA GLN A 187 18.90 8.65 -1.40
C GLN A 187 18.57 7.72 -0.22
N PRO A 188 19.57 7.07 0.40
CA PRO A 188 19.36 6.11 1.49
C PRO A 188 18.66 6.71 2.73
N ASN A 189 18.67 8.04 2.88
CA ASN A 189 18.10 8.75 4.04
C ASN A 189 16.62 9.16 3.88
N SER A 190 16.01 8.95 2.71
CA SER A 190 14.61 9.35 2.46
C SER A 190 13.56 8.42 3.08
N SER A 191 13.97 7.24 3.55
CA SER A 191 13.09 6.21 4.16
C SER A 191 12.41 6.65 5.46
N SER A 192 12.89 7.71 6.11
CA SER A 192 12.26 8.29 7.31
C SER A 192 10.99 9.08 6.97
N SER A 193 10.89 9.64 5.76
CA SER A 193 9.76 10.50 5.36
C SER A 193 8.55 9.69 4.90
N THR A 194 8.75 8.58 4.17
CA THR A 194 7.65 7.73 3.69
C THR A 194 7.06 6.82 4.76
N LEU A 195 7.89 6.28 5.67
CA LEU A 195 7.41 5.56 6.86
C LEU A 195 6.62 6.47 7.79
N SER A 196 7.11 7.69 8.04
CA SER A 196 6.40 8.64 8.90
C SER A 196 5.09 9.10 8.27
N MET A 197 5.04 9.34 6.96
CA MET A 197 3.80 9.70 6.26
C MET A 197 2.78 8.56 6.25
N GLY A 198 3.19 7.31 5.99
CA GLY A 198 2.30 6.14 5.99
C GLY A 198 1.69 5.86 7.38
N VAL A 199 2.51 5.97 8.44
CA VAL A 199 2.04 5.84 9.83
C VAL A 199 1.08 6.98 10.19
N VAL A 200 1.40 8.23 9.81
CA VAL A 200 0.54 9.40 10.07
C VAL A 200 -0.80 9.28 9.34
N MET A 201 -0.81 8.90 8.06
CA MET A 201 -2.05 8.69 7.31
C MET A 201 -2.92 7.57 7.91
N THR A 202 -2.30 6.48 8.35
CA THR A 202 -3.00 5.38 9.02
C THR A 202 -3.62 5.82 10.34
N LEU A 203 -2.89 6.60 11.15
CA LEU A 203 -3.40 7.15 12.42
C LEU A 203 -4.56 8.12 12.20
N ILE A 204 -4.45 9.04 11.22
CA ILE A 204 -5.52 9.98 10.88
C ILE A 204 -6.76 9.22 10.40
N GLY A 205 -6.58 8.23 9.51
CA GLY A 205 -7.68 7.39 9.03
C GLY A 205 -8.36 6.61 10.17
N ALA A 206 -7.59 6.03 11.09
CA ALA A 206 -8.11 5.31 12.26
C ALA A 206 -8.91 6.23 13.21
N VAL A 207 -8.44 7.46 13.43
CA VAL A 207 -9.15 8.47 14.26
C VAL A 207 -10.47 8.87 13.59
N LEU A 208 -10.49 9.10 12.28
CA LEU A 208 -11.70 9.45 11.53
C LEU A 208 -12.75 8.33 11.59
N VAL A 209 -12.34 7.08 11.34
CA VAL A 209 -13.21 5.91 11.45
C VAL A 209 -13.72 5.75 12.89
N GLY A 210 -12.82 5.83 13.88
CA GLY A 210 -13.16 5.73 15.29
C GLY A 210 -14.16 6.79 15.76
N ALA A 211 -13.99 8.05 15.34
CA ALA A 211 -14.91 9.13 15.66
C ALA A 211 -16.30 8.93 15.07
N VAL A 212 -16.40 8.47 13.81
CA VAL A 212 -17.70 8.18 13.16
C VAL A 212 -18.41 7.02 13.85
N VAL A 213 -17.69 5.94 14.19
CA VAL A 213 -18.24 4.79 14.93
C VAL A 213 -18.72 5.22 16.32
N PHE A 214 -17.91 5.98 17.05
CA PHE A 214 -18.26 6.49 18.38
C PHE A 214 -19.51 7.38 18.36
N VAL A 215 -19.60 8.35 17.45
CA VAL A 215 -20.78 9.21 17.30
C VAL A 215 -22.02 8.41 16.92
N THR A 216 -21.88 7.36 16.11
CA THR A 216 -22.99 6.49 15.71
C THR A 216 -23.48 5.61 16.86
N ILE A 217 -22.57 5.06 17.68
CA ILE A 217 -22.91 4.30 18.88
C ILE A 217 -23.55 5.22 19.93
N LYS A 218 -23.00 6.43 20.15
CA LYS A 218 -23.57 7.41 21.08
C LYS A 218 -24.97 7.84 20.65
N SER A 219 -25.19 8.13 19.36
CA SER A 219 -26.52 8.49 18.87
C SER A 219 -27.55 7.35 19.03
N LYS A 220 -27.12 6.08 18.92
CA LYS A 220 -28.00 4.93 19.19
C LYS A 220 -28.30 4.78 20.68
N ARG A 221 -27.36 5.10 21.58
CA ARG A 221 -27.57 5.08 23.04
C ARG A 221 -28.46 6.20 23.53
N GLU A 222 -28.38 7.40 22.93
CA GLU A 222 -29.28 8.51 23.23
C GLU A 222 -30.70 8.22 22.71
N ALA A 223 -30.85 7.70 21.49
CA ALA A 223 -32.15 7.28 20.96
C ALA A 223 -32.80 6.11 21.75
N GLY A 224 -32.01 5.31 22.46
CA GLY A 224 -32.50 4.24 23.34
C GLY A 224 -32.85 4.70 24.76
N LYS A 225 -32.52 5.94 25.14
CA LYS A 225 -32.86 6.52 26.46
C LYS A 225 -34.19 7.28 26.47
N ASP A 226 -34.67 7.72 25.31
CA ASP A 226 -35.91 8.50 25.17
C ASP A 226 -37.18 7.63 25.07
N MET A 227 -37.05 6.30 25.10
CA MET A 227 -38.18 5.39 25.27
C MET A 227 -38.30 4.96 26.74
N SER A 228 -38.80 5.87 27.58
CA SER A 228 -39.40 5.52 28.88
C SER A 228 -40.92 5.69 28.81
N PRO A 229 -41.72 4.88 29.54
CA PRO A 229 -43.15 4.75 29.29
C PRO A 229 -43.87 6.07 29.58
N GLN A 230 -44.71 6.52 28.66
CA GLN A 230 -45.54 7.71 28.87
C GLN A 230 -46.43 7.52 30.11
N ALA A 231 -46.21 8.37 31.12
CA ALA A 231 -47.15 8.56 32.20
C ALA A 231 -48.44 9.17 31.62
N VAL A 232 -49.52 8.39 31.63
CA VAL A 232 -50.85 8.81 31.22
C VAL A 232 -51.35 9.86 32.22
N GLN A 233 -51.53 11.11 31.78
CA GLN A 233 -52.28 12.12 32.53
C GLN A 233 -53.77 11.73 32.52
N TYR A 234 -54.32 11.49 33.71
CA TYR A 234 -55.77 11.39 33.93
C TYR A 234 -56.38 12.80 33.86
N GLY A 235 -57.15 13.06 32.82
CA GLY A 235 -58.03 14.22 32.68
C GLY A 235 -59.46 13.75 32.48
N ASP A 236 -60.39 14.36 33.21
CA ASP A 236 -61.78 13.96 33.46
C ASP A 236 -62.58 13.54 32.21
N VAL A 237 -63.22 12.37 32.29
CA VAL A 237 -64.24 11.92 31.32
C VAL A 237 -65.52 11.59 32.10
N PRO A 238 -66.71 12.12 31.71
CA PRO A 238 -67.95 11.87 32.42
C PRO A 238 -68.43 10.43 32.22
N TYR A 239 -68.84 9.77 33.31
CA TYR A 239 -69.45 8.45 33.33
C TYR A 239 -70.83 8.42 32.66
N PRO A 240 -71.17 7.35 31.93
CA PRO A 240 -72.54 6.86 31.85
C PRO A 240 -72.77 5.76 32.92
N GLU A 241 -73.81 5.93 33.74
CA GLU A 241 -74.52 4.85 34.46
C GLU A 241 -75.00 3.79 33.43
N GLN A 242 -75.19 2.49 33.66
CA GLN A 242 -75.43 1.63 34.83
C GLN A 242 -75.41 0.18 34.27
N ASP A 243 -74.95 -0.84 35.03
CA ASP A 243 -75.74 -2.06 35.26
C ASP A 243 -75.08 -2.92 36.36
N SER A 244 -75.72 -2.99 37.53
CA SER A 244 -75.22 -3.59 38.78
C SER A 244 -75.70 -5.03 38.99
N THR A 245 -76.00 -5.76 37.92
CA THR A 245 -76.64 -7.08 37.98
C THR A 245 -75.68 -8.28 37.89
N LEU A 246 -74.39 -8.09 37.61
CA LEU A 246 -73.40 -9.18 37.47
C LEU A 246 -72.52 -9.46 38.70
N MET A 247 -72.56 -8.61 39.72
CA MET A 247 -71.70 -8.73 40.90
C MET A 247 -72.25 -9.63 42.02
N ASN A 248 -73.39 -10.30 41.82
CA ASN A 248 -74.07 -11.06 42.88
C ASN A 248 -74.09 -12.60 42.69
N ASP A 249 -73.55 -13.13 41.58
CA ASP A 249 -73.63 -14.56 41.26
C ASP A 249 -72.34 -15.37 41.44
N MET A 250 -71.20 -14.75 41.76
CA MET A 250 -69.95 -15.49 42.06
C MET A 250 -69.62 -15.62 43.56
N ALA A 251 -70.48 -15.09 44.44
CA ALA A 251 -70.29 -15.17 45.90
C ALA A 251 -71.00 -16.38 46.56
N LYS A 252 -71.60 -17.28 45.79
CA LYS A 252 -72.31 -18.47 46.31
C LYS A 252 -72.08 -19.70 45.43
N LEU A 253 -70.87 -20.24 45.41
CA LEU A 253 -70.67 -21.67 45.17
C LEU A 253 -69.37 -22.15 45.86
N HIS A 254 -69.53 -22.46 47.15
CA HIS A 254 -68.85 -23.51 47.91
C HIS A 254 -67.31 -23.58 48.02
N GLN A 255 -66.84 -23.28 49.24
CA GLN A 255 -65.72 -23.96 49.93
C GLN A 255 -66.21 -25.32 50.52
N PRO A 256 -65.39 -26.09 51.29
CA PRO A 256 -64.34 -27.03 50.88
C PRO A 256 -64.59 -28.46 51.46
N GLU A 257 -63.88 -29.50 50.99
CA GLU A 257 -63.73 -30.75 51.78
C GLU A 257 -62.30 -31.31 51.70
N ASP A 258 -61.80 -31.64 52.89
CA ASP A 258 -60.55 -32.31 53.23
C ASP A 258 -60.44 -33.73 52.63
N ASN A 259 -59.22 -34.20 52.32
CA ASN A 259 -58.69 -35.43 52.91
C ASN A 259 -57.22 -35.71 52.56
N ALA A 260 -56.57 -36.32 53.53
CA ALA A 260 -55.14 -36.48 53.75
C ALA A 260 -54.43 -37.54 52.89
N ASP A 261 -53.11 -37.33 52.75
CA ASP A 261 -52.01 -38.29 52.95
C ASP A 261 -52.20 -39.77 52.60
N GLU A 262 -51.51 -40.23 51.55
CA GLU A 262 -50.94 -41.57 51.43
C GLU A 262 -49.88 -41.55 50.29
N PHE A 263 -48.72 -42.21 50.31
CA PHE A 263 -47.85 -42.84 51.30
C PHE A 263 -46.61 -43.27 50.45
N PHE A 264 -45.39 -42.89 50.85
CA PHE A 264 -44.10 -43.58 50.60
C PHE A 264 -43.69 -44.09 49.18
N ASN A 265 -42.65 -43.50 48.57
CA ASN A 265 -41.27 -44.04 48.58
C ASN A 265 -40.36 -43.41 47.49
N ARG A 266 -39.22 -42.86 47.95
CA ARG A 266 -37.97 -42.54 47.21
C ARG A 266 -37.22 -43.84 46.82
N PRO A 267 -36.01 -43.88 46.18
CA PRO A 267 -34.98 -42.84 45.85
C PRO A 267 -34.42 -42.90 44.39
N ILE A 268 -33.84 -41.86 43.76
CA ILE A 268 -32.55 -41.10 43.88
C ILE A 268 -31.26 -41.81 43.35
N LYS A 269 -30.78 -41.33 42.16
CA LYS A 269 -29.38 -41.10 41.64
C LYS A 269 -28.44 -42.32 41.33
N PRO A 270 -27.27 -42.16 40.64
CA PRO A 270 -26.51 -40.93 40.27
C PRO A 270 -25.88 -40.82 38.86
N HIS A 271 -25.35 -39.61 38.62
CA HIS A 271 -24.32 -39.13 37.68
C HIS A 271 -23.08 -40.03 37.47
N GLU A 272 -22.39 -39.85 36.33
CA GLU A 272 -20.95 -39.55 36.31
C GLU A 272 -20.47 -38.85 35.00
N LYS A 273 -19.41 -38.04 35.15
CA LYS A 273 -18.71 -37.18 34.17
C LYS A 273 -17.36 -37.81 33.82
N SER A 274 -16.77 -37.45 32.67
CA SER A 274 -15.40 -36.87 32.47
C SER A 274 -15.00 -37.06 30.99
N ASP A 275 -14.59 -36.01 30.26
CA ASP A 275 -13.19 -35.58 29.97
C ASP A 275 -12.40 -36.68 29.20
N SER A 276 -11.62 -36.47 28.14
CA SER A 276 -10.89 -35.32 27.59
C SER A 276 -10.29 -35.71 26.22
N ASP A 277 -9.67 -34.72 25.56
CA ASP A 277 -8.48 -34.80 24.69
C ASP A 277 -8.57 -34.90 23.15
N ASN A 278 -8.22 -33.75 22.55
CA ASN A 278 -7.07 -33.49 21.67
C ASN A 278 -6.98 -34.14 20.27
N GLY A 279 -6.90 -33.29 19.24
CA GLY A 279 -6.36 -33.67 17.93
C GLY A 279 -6.49 -32.59 16.85
N LEU A 280 -5.48 -31.73 16.74
CA LEU A 280 -5.23 -30.81 15.62
C LEU A 280 -5.00 -31.59 14.30
N GLY A 281 -5.49 -31.07 13.18
CA GLY A 281 -5.17 -31.56 11.83
C GLY A 281 -5.64 -30.61 10.73
N ILE A 282 -4.69 -29.81 10.22
CA ILE A 282 -4.83 -28.92 9.06
C ILE A 282 -4.65 -29.76 7.79
N GLY A 283 -5.49 -29.55 6.77
CA GLY A 283 -5.35 -30.14 5.43
C GLY A 283 -5.70 -29.11 4.35
N ILE A 284 -4.66 -28.68 3.63
CA ILE A 284 -4.69 -27.93 2.37
C ILE A 284 -4.92 -28.96 1.26
N ASP A 285 -5.79 -28.66 0.29
CA ASP A 285 -5.91 -29.44 -0.94
C ASP A 285 -5.78 -28.48 -2.14
N ASP A 286 -4.70 -28.68 -2.89
CA ASP A 286 -4.45 -28.10 -4.21
C ASP A 286 -5.12 -28.97 -5.28
N LYS A 287 -5.85 -28.33 -6.21
CA LYS A 287 -6.06 -28.78 -7.59
C LYS A 287 -6.25 -27.60 -8.52
#